data_AF-A0A232EE16-F1
#
_entry.id   AF-A0A232EE16-F1
#
_cell.length_a   1.000
_cell.length_b   1.000
_cell.length_c   1.000
_cell.angle_alpha   90.00
_cell.angle_beta   90.00
_cell.angle_gamma   90.00
#
_symmetry.space_group_name_H-M   'P 1'
#
loop_
_entity.id
_entity.type
_entity.pdbx_description
1 polymer ?
#
loop_
_entity_poly.entity_id
_entity_poly.type
_entity_poly.pdbx_seq_one_letter_code
_entity_poly.pdbx_strand_id
1 'polypeptide(L)'
;KVRRGSNDGRYTIISDYSISTKYRRARKVCGFAQNDVEILEIASSLAKKFTVDDTDLSNGTQNENNQQCKSNISKHTADSAAAFYLEQKLNKNSYISLSKDCKMRNAPIYPRYSAISKALSECLPNGYDISEVQIVISFVFLMKLHKLFLMANWEIEQPVDVQLNFTAVAESLKYGLGLLHAEINTFDNLLNISYRMLLKTAISNSKKRNMTEHSRQTSRLARITDVFNRAVHMSDPKLSLMHFLNEEEWEEEKENTSDDDSNMTYDNSDKESIM
;
A
#
# COMPACT_ATOMS: atom_id res chain seq x y z
N LYS A 1 1.30 47.67 -5.07
CA LYS A 1 2.36 48.43 -4.35
C LYS A 1 3.67 47.69 -4.62
N VAL A 2 4.54 48.24 -5.47
CA VAL A 2 5.75 47.57 -5.97
C VAL A 2 6.85 47.69 -4.92
N ARG A 3 7.45 46.56 -4.51
CA ARG A 3 8.78 46.52 -3.92
C ARG A 3 9.62 45.50 -4.69
N ARG A 4 10.72 45.99 -5.26
CA ARG A 4 11.85 45.22 -5.78
C ARG A 4 12.66 44.68 -4.60
N GLY A 5 13.16 43.45 -4.73
CA GLY A 5 14.13 42.88 -3.82
C GLY A 5 14.75 41.61 -4.39
N SER A 6 16.02 41.74 -4.78
CA SER A 6 17.11 40.76 -4.86
C SER A 6 16.94 39.45 -5.64
N ASN A 7 17.83 39.29 -6.61
CA ASN A 7 18.15 38.07 -7.33
C ASN A 7 18.75 37.04 -6.36
N ASP A 8 18.06 35.91 -6.17
CA ASP A 8 18.74 34.63 -5.99
C ASP A 8 17.90 33.54 -6.65
N GLY A 9 18.39 33.05 -7.78
CA GLY A 9 17.69 32.10 -8.63
C GLY A 9 17.73 30.71 -8.03
N ARG A 10 16.79 30.40 -7.14
CA ARG A 10 16.45 29.01 -6.77
C ARG A 10 14.94 28.81 -6.94
N TYR A 11 14.56 28.05 -7.95
CA TYR A 11 13.20 27.55 -8.10
C TYR A 11 13.00 26.41 -7.10
N THR A 12 12.21 26.64 -6.05
CA THR A 12 11.71 25.56 -5.21
C THR A 12 10.58 24.86 -5.97
N ILE A 13 10.85 23.68 -6.52
CA ILE A 13 9.81 22.79 -7.03
C ILE A 13 9.03 22.29 -5.82
N ILE A 14 7.91 22.95 -5.53
CA ILE A 14 6.92 22.41 -4.59
C ILE A 14 6.35 21.16 -5.27
N SER A 15 6.72 19.98 -4.78
CA SER A 15 6.20 18.73 -5.32
C SER A 15 4.67 18.73 -5.31
N ASP A 16 4.05 18.44 -6.45
CA ASP A 16 2.60 18.42 -6.70
C ASP A 16 1.80 17.49 -5.77
N TYR A 17 2.47 16.69 -4.95
CA TYR A 17 1.88 15.67 -4.09
C TYR A 17 1.12 16.26 -2.88
N SER A 18 1.58 17.38 -2.32
CA SER A 18 0.94 18.03 -1.15
C SER A 18 -0.30 18.82 -1.55
N ILE A 19 -0.28 19.45 -2.73
CA ILE A 19 -1.42 20.19 -3.30
C ILE A 19 -2.52 19.19 -3.70
N SER A 20 -2.16 18.05 -4.28
CA SER A 20 -3.08 16.99 -4.71
C SER A 20 -3.92 16.39 -3.58
N THR A 21 -3.34 16.17 -2.39
CA THR A 21 -4.06 15.54 -1.26
C THR A 21 -5.04 16.49 -0.56
N LYS A 22 -4.70 17.79 -0.47
CA LYS A 22 -5.63 18.82 0.02
C LYS A 22 -6.80 19.03 -0.96
N TYR A 23 -6.53 19.02 -2.27
CA TYR A 23 -7.56 19.10 -3.31
C TYR A 23 -8.52 17.89 -3.29
N ARG A 24 -8.01 16.69 -2.99
CA ARG A 24 -8.83 15.46 -2.91
C ARG A 24 -9.80 15.45 -1.73
N ARG A 25 -9.44 16.06 -0.60
CA ARG A 25 -10.34 16.24 0.56
C ARG A 25 -11.41 17.29 0.27
N ALA A 26 -11.04 18.43 -0.32
CA ALA A 26 -12.00 19.45 -0.74
C ALA A 26 -13.02 18.90 -1.76
N ARG A 27 -12.58 18.10 -2.74
CA ARG A 27 -13.48 17.49 -3.75
C ARG A 27 -14.45 16.46 -3.18
N LYS A 28 -14.13 15.81 -2.05
CA LYS A 28 -15.05 14.91 -1.33
C LYS A 28 -16.12 15.65 -0.53
N VAL A 29 -15.81 16.88 -0.09
CA VAL A 29 -16.73 17.75 0.66
C VAL A 29 -17.60 18.58 -0.29
N CYS A 30 -17.07 19.01 -1.44
CA CYS A 30 -17.75 19.89 -2.40
C CYS A 30 -18.47 19.15 -3.54
N GLY A 31 -18.76 17.86 -3.40
CA GLY A 31 -19.35 17.01 -4.46
C GLY A 31 -20.75 17.41 -4.95
N PHE A 32 -21.29 18.55 -4.53
CA PHE A 32 -22.60 19.06 -4.90
C PHE A 32 -22.60 20.49 -5.47
N ALA A 33 -21.45 21.16 -5.55
CA ALA A 33 -21.38 22.52 -6.09
C ALA A 33 -21.33 22.49 -7.62
N GLN A 34 -22.32 23.06 -8.29
CA GLN A 34 -22.39 23.06 -9.76
C GLN A 34 -21.65 24.26 -10.39
N ASN A 35 -21.34 25.30 -9.60
CA ASN A 35 -20.76 26.54 -10.11
C ASN A 35 -19.60 27.04 -9.22
N ASP A 36 -18.59 27.70 -9.82
CA ASP A 36 -17.35 28.15 -9.16
C ASP A 36 -17.58 29.13 -7.98
N VAL A 37 -18.71 29.82 -7.96
CA VAL A 37 -19.10 30.76 -6.89
C VAL A 37 -19.36 30.04 -5.56
N GLU A 38 -20.01 28.87 -5.60
CA GLU A 38 -20.31 28.08 -4.40
C GLU A 38 -19.04 27.49 -3.78
N ILE A 39 -18.05 27.15 -4.61
CA ILE A 39 -16.76 26.65 -4.16
C ILE A 39 -16.00 27.73 -3.37
N LEU A 40 -16.04 28.98 -3.84
CA LEU A 40 -15.39 30.11 -3.17
C LEU A 40 -16.05 30.46 -1.83
N GLU A 41 -17.38 30.35 -1.76
CA GLU A 41 -18.12 30.63 -0.53
C GLU A 41 -17.89 29.56 0.56
N ILE A 42 -17.86 28.27 0.17
CA ILE A 42 -17.53 27.16 1.07
C ILE A 42 -16.08 27.29 1.59
N ALA A 43 -15.14 27.62 0.70
CA ALA A 43 -13.74 27.81 1.08
C ALA A 43 -13.56 28.98 2.07
N SER A 44 -14.27 30.09 1.86
CA SER A 44 -14.24 31.26 2.75
C SER A 44 -14.84 30.96 4.13
N SER A 45 -15.94 30.20 4.19
CA SER A 45 -16.54 29.74 5.46
C SER A 45 -15.63 28.78 6.23
N LEU A 46 -14.90 27.90 5.54
CA LEU A 46 -13.93 27.01 6.18
C LEU A 46 -12.73 27.80 6.73
N ALA A 47 -12.19 28.76 5.97
CA ALA A 47 -11.08 29.59 6.43
C ALA A 47 -11.42 30.36 7.73
N LYS A 48 -12.65 30.89 7.85
CA LYS A 48 -13.13 31.54 9.07
C LYS A 48 -13.29 30.61 10.27
N LYS A 49 -13.52 29.31 10.05
CA LYS A 49 -13.61 28.32 11.14
C LYS A 49 -12.24 27.86 11.66
N PHE A 50 -11.18 28.06 10.89
CA PHE A 50 -9.82 27.63 11.26
C PHE A 50 -8.95 28.75 11.82
N THR A 51 -9.42 29.99 11.83
CA THR A 51 -8.84 31.05 12.68
C THR A 51 -9.36 30.86 14.11
N VAL A 52 -8.84 29.86 14.79
CA VAL A 52 -8.88 29.79 16.26
C VAL A 52 -7.75 30.69 16.75
N ASP A 53 -8.07 31.62 17.64
CA ASP A 53 -7.13 32.60 18.18
C ASP A 53 -5.97 31.90 18.92
N ASP A 54 -4.79 31.88 18.29
CA ASP A 54 -3.52 31.41 18.86
C ASP A 54 -2.95 32.45 19.86
N THR A 55 -3.75 32.86 20.83
CA THR A 55 -3.27 33.61 22.01
C THR A 55 -3.75 32.88 23.26
N ASP A 56 -2.90 32.00 23.79
CA ASP A 56 -2.63 31.82 25.23
C ASP A 56 -1.74 30.58 25.45
N LEU A 57 -0.45 30.70 25.11
CA LEU A 57 0.60 29.82 25.63
C LEU A 57 1.07 30.38 26.97
N SER A 58 0.43 29.95 28.07
CA SER A 58 0.95 30.14 29.42
C SER A 58 1.62 28.86 29.93
N ASN A 59 2.86 29.02 30.39
CA ASN A 59 3.72 27.99 30.96
C ASN A 59 3.07 27.30 32.17
N GLY A 60 2.65 26.05 31.98
CA GLY A 60 2.08 25.20 33.02
C GLY A 60 3.05 24.09 33.42
N THR A 61 3.52 24.17 34.66
CA THR A 61 4.40 23.24 35.38
C THR A 61 3.94 21.78 35.28
N GLN A 62 4.85 20.88 34.87
CA GLN A 62 4.62 19.44 34.83
C GLN A 62 4.39 18.88 36.24
N ASN A 63 3.18 18.39 36.50
CA ASN A 63 2.85 17.65 37.71
C ASN A 63 2.51 16.20 37.32
N GLU A 64 3.41 15.29 37.68
CA GLU A 64 3.36 13.85 37.39
C GLU A 64 2.31 13.13 38.25
N ASN A 65 1.03 13.40 38.00
CA ASN A 65 -0.04 12.54 38.49
C ASN A 65 -0.60 11.75 37.32
N ASN A 66 0.07 10.64 37.02
CA ASN A 66 -0.26 9.65 36.00
C ASN A 66 -1.55 8.90 36.39
N GLN A 67 -2.67 9.62 36.37
CA GLN A 67 -3.99 9.05 36.57
C GLN A 67 -4.36 8.33 35.28
N GLN A 68 -4.03 7.04 35.26
CA GLN A 68 -4.28 6.11 34.18
C GLN A 68 -5.77 6.11 33.82
N CYS A 69 -6.14 6.91 32.82
CA CYS A 69 -7.47 6.88 32.22
C CYS A 69 -7.70 5.49 31.64
N LYS A 70 -8.34 4.62 32.45
CA LYS A 70 -8.92 3.34 32.01
C LYS A 70 -10.14 3.65 31.14
N SER A 71 -9.92 4.25 29.98
CA SER A 71 -10.95 4.25 28.96
C SER A 71 -11.16 2.80 28.55
N ASN A 72 -12.41 2.36 28.56
CA ASN A 72 -12.80 1.04 28.07
C ASN A 72 -12.60 1.03 26.55
N ILE A 73 -11.37 0.82 26.10
CA ILE A 73 -11.05 0.69 24.67
C ILE A 73 -11.75 -0.57 24.18
N SER A 74 -12.74 -0.39 23.31
CA SER A 74 -13.45 -1.49 22.67
C SER A 74 -12.46 -2.32 21.86
N LYS A 75 -12.41 -3.62 22.13
CA LYS A 75 -11.56 -4.56 21.39
C LYS A 75 -12.27 -4.94 20.08
N HIS A 76 -11.54 -5.01 18.97
CA HIS A 76 -12.12 -5.51 17.73
C HIS A 76 -12.47 -6.98 17.85
N THR A 77 -13.65 -7.35 17.34
CA THR A 77 -14.01 -8.74 17.09
C THR A 77 -13.12 -9.34 15.98
N ALA A 78 -13.06 -10.67 15.89
CA ALA A 78 -12.28 -11.34 14.85
C ALA A 78 -12.71 -10.91 13.44
N ASP A 79 -14.02 -10.77 13.22
CA ASP A 79 -14.61 -10.39 11.92
C ASP A 79 -14.31 -8.93 11.57
N SER A 80 -14.45 -8.02 12.53
CA SER A 80 -14.11 -6.60 12.35
C SER A 80 -12.61 -6.43 12.04
N ALA A 81 -11.75 -7.17 12.73
CA ALA A 81 -10.32 -7.17 12.48
C ALA A 81 -9.95 -7.80 11.12
N ALA A 82 -10.69 -8.83 10.68
CA ALA A 82 -10.53 -9.43 9.36
C ALA A 82 -10.88 -8.45 8.23
N ALA A 83 -11.99 -7.70 8.39
CA ALA A 83 -12.38 -6.65 7.46
C ALA A 83 -11.30 -5.56 7.37
N PHE A 84 -10.81 -5.06 8.52
CA PHE A 84 -9.73 -4.08 8.58
C PHE A 84 -8.44 -4.60 7.91
N TYR A 85 -8.06 -5.86 8.16
CA TYR A 85 -6.90 -6.50 7.56
C TYR A 85 -6.97 -6.49 6.02
N LEU A 86 -8.14 -6.80 5.45
CA LEU A 86 -8.38 -6.79 4.01
C LEU A 86 -8.42 -5.36 3.44
N GLU A 87 -9.11 -4.44 4.10
CA GLU A 87 -9.27 -3.04 3.65
C GLU A 87 -7.91 -2.33 3.55
N GLN A 88 -7.07 -2.51 4.56
CA GLN A 88 -5.74 -1.90 4.62
C GLN A 88 -4.69 -2.68 3.81
N LYS A 89 -5.07 -3.80 3.18
CA LYS A 89 -4.17 -4.66 2.37
C LYS A 89 -2.91 -5.05 3.12
N LEU A 90 -3.03 -5.33 4.41
CA LEU A 90 -1.90 -5.70 5.25
C LEU A 90 -1.40 -7.10 4.88
N ASN A 91 -0.09 -7.29 4.94
CA ASN A 91 0.47 -8.63 4.93
C ASN A 91 0.42 -9.22 6.36
N LYS A 92 0.56 -10.55 6.47
CA LYS A 92 0.52 -11.28 7.76
C LYS A 92 1.51 -10.70 8.79
N ASN A 93 2.73 -10.40 8.36
CA ASN A 93 3.79 -9.92 9.26
C ASN A 93 3.51 -8.48 9.74
N SER A 94 3.07 -7.59 8.86
CA SER A 94 2.65 -6.22 9.16
C SER A 94 1.50 -6.20 10.17
N TYR A 95 0.51 -7.07 10.01
CA TYR A 95 -0.58 -7.19 10.98
C TYR A 95 -0.08 -7.68 12.35
N ILE A 96 0.81 -8.67 12.37
CA ILE A 96 1.39 -9.18 13.63
C ILE A 96 2.20 -8.09 14.34
N SER A 97 3.01 -7.32 13.60
CA SER A 97 3.75 -6.18 14.16
C SER A 97 2.80 -5.13 14.73
N LEU A 98 1.77 -4.72 13.98
CA LEU A 98 0.76 -3.79 14.46
C LEU A 98 0.08 -4.27 15.76
N SER A 99 -0.29 -5.56 15.82
CA SER A 99 -0.87 -6.16 17.02
C SER A 99 0.11 -6.18 18.21
N LYS A 100 1.40 -6.41 17.97
CA LYS A 100 2.45 -6.37 19.00
C LYS A 100 2.66 -4.95 19.52
N ASP A 101 2.73 -3.96 18.63
CA ASP A 101 2.92 -2.56 19.00
C ASP A 101 1.77 -2.04 19.89
N CYS A 102 0.52 -2.41 19.56
CA CYS A 102 -0.64 -2.12 20.40
C CYS A 102 -0.56 -2.79 21.78
N LYS A 103 -0.08 -4.03 21.85
CA LYS A 103 0.11 -4.73 23.14
C LYS A 103 1.21 -4.10 23.99
N MET A 104 2.32 -3.66 23.39
CA MET A 104 3.40 -2.97 24.10
C MET A 104 2.92 -1.67 24.74
N ARG A 105 1.92 -1.02 24.14
CA ARG A 105 1.26 0.18 24.68
C ARG A 105 0.14 -0.13 25.68
N ASN A 106 0.04 -1.37 26.17
CA ASN A 106 -1.03 -1.84 27.07
C ASN A 106 -2.46 -1.67 26.52
N ALA A 107 -2.61 -1.62 25.18
CA ALA A 107 -3.91 -1.46 24.51
C ALA A 107 -4.13 -2.60 23.50
N PRO A 108 -4.55 -3.80 23.95
CA PRO A 108 -4.75 -4.96 23.06
C PRO A 108 -6.03 -4.82 22.22
N ILE A 109 -6.02 -3.87 21.28
CA ILE A 109 -7.12 -3.51 20.38
C ILE A 109 -7.42 -4.62 19.36
N TYR A 110 -6.36 -5.24 18.85
CA TYR A 110 -6.42 -6.21 17.75
C TYR A 110 -6.31 -7.66 18.24
N PRO A 111 -7.19 -8.58 17.78
CA PRO A 111 -7.10 -9.99 18.11
C PRO A 111 -5.84 -10.64 17.53
N ARG A 112 -5.53 -11.87 17.97
CA ARG A 112 -4.44 -12.65 17.39
C ARG A 112 -4.78 -13.05 15.95
N TYR A 113 -3.76 -13.11 15.08
CA TYR A 113 -3.93 -13.48 13.67
C TYR A 113 -4.62 -14.84 13.47
N SER A 114 -4.44 -15.80 14.39
CA SER A 114 -5.12 -17.10 14.32
C SER A 114 -6.66 -16.98 14.34
N ALA A 115 -7.21 -16.03 15.10
CA ALA A 115 -8.66 -15.78 15.14
C ALA A 115 -9.16 -15.19 13.82
N ILE A 116 -8.40 -14.27 13.23
CA ILE A 116 -8.71 -13.67 11.92
C ILE A 116 -8.60 -14.70 10.81
N SER A 117 -7.55 -15.53 10.83
CA SER A 117 -7.37 -16.60 9.85
C SER A 117 -8.54 -17.58 9.90
N LYS A 118 -9.05 -17.88 11.09
CA LYS A 118 -10.24 -18.71 11.28
C LYS A 118 -11.48 -18.05 10.70
N ALA A 119 -11.75 -16.79 11.05
CA ALA A 119 -12.88 -16.02 10.49
C ALA A 119 -12.81 -15.95 8.95
N LEU A 120 -11.63 -15.66 8.39
CA LEU A 120 -11.41 -15.66 6.94
C LEU A 120 -11.66 -17.04 6.31
N SER A 121 -11.22 -18.12 6.96
CA SER A 121 -11.47 -19.48 6.45
C SER A 121 -12.94 -19.88 6.50
N GLU A 122 -13.69 -19.38 7.49
CA GLU A 122 -15.14 -19.60 7.59
C GLU A 122 -15.91 -18.83 6.50
N CYS A 123 -15.37 -17.71 6.01
CA CYS A 123 -15.93 -16.98 4.87
C CYS A 123 -15.60 -17.59 3.51
N LEU A 124 -14.65 -18.53 3.42
CA LEU A 124 -14.27 -19.15 2.16
C LEU A 124 -15.27 -20.27 1.79
N PRO A 125 -15.53 -20.48 0.49
CA PRO A 125 -16.29 -21.63 0.03
C PRO A 125 -15.68 -22.94 0.51
N ASN A 126 -16.53 -23.88 0.94
CA ASN A 126 -16.10 -25.27 1.04
C ASN A 126 -16.03 -25.88 -0.36
N GLY A 127 -14.91 -26.52 -0.69
CA GLY A 127 -14.76 -27.33 -1.91
C GLY A 127 -14.41 -26.56 -3.18
N TYR A 128 -13.55 -25.55 -3.09
CA TYR A 128 -12.88 -25.01 -4.28
C TYR A 128 -11.62 -25.83 -4.60
N ASP A 129 -11.38 -26.08 -5.89
CA ASP A 129 -10.12 -26.69 -6.34
C ASP A 129 -9.22 -25.61 -6.92
N ILE A 130 -8.05 -25.44 -6.31
CA ILE A 130 -6.97 -24.60 -6.84
C ILE A 130 -5.99 -25.52 -7.54
N SER A 131 -5.84 -25.33 -8.85
CA SER A 131 -4.70 -25.84 -9.60
C SER A 131 -3.76 -24.68 -9.94
N GLU A 132 -2.55 -24.98 -10.40
CA GLU A 132 -1.59 -23.95 -10.84
C GLU A 132 -2.12 -23.11 -12.02
N VAL A 133 -3.05 -23.66 -12.80
CA VAL A 133 -3.54 -23.06 -14.05
C VAL A 133 -4.92 -22.42 -13.89
N GLN A 134 -5.75 -22.96 -13.00
CA GLN A 134 -7.15 -22.54 -12.86
C GLN A 134 -7.65 -22.72 -11.43
N ILE A 135 -8.59 -21.83 -11.06
CA ILE A 135 -9.40 -21.95 -9.85
C ILE A 135 -10.80 -22.33 -10.29
N VAL A 136 -11.27 -23.51 -9.89
CA VAL A 136 -12.63 -23.97 -10.19
C VAL A 136 -13.49 -23.73 -8.97
N ILE A 137 -14.46 -22.83 -9.11
CA ILE A 137 -15.47 -22.55 -8.09
C ILE A 137 -16.80 -23.11 -8.59
N SER A 138 -17.45 -23.95 -7.78
CA SER A 138 -18.77 -24.48 -8.13
C SER A 138 -19.78 -23.34 -8.28
N PHE A 139 -20.43 -23.26 -9.43
CA PHE A 139 -21.46 -22.24 -9.71
C PHE A 139 -22.60 -22.28 -8.70
N VAL A 140 -22.95 -23.47 -8.19
CA VAL A 140 -23.96 -23.66 -7.13
C VAL A 140 -23.59 -22.86 -5.87
N PHE A 141 -22.30 -22.77 -5.54
CA PHE A 141 -21.83 -21.99 -4.40
C PHE A 141 -21.95 -20.49 -4.66
N LEU A 142 -21.57 -20.04 -5.86
CA LEU A 142 -21.70 -18.64 -6.26
C LEU A 142 -23.16 -18.17 -6.16
N MET A 143 -24.09 -19.02 -6.59
CA MET A 143 -25.53 -18.77 -6.48
C MET A 143 -26.04 -18.79 -5.03
N LYS A 144 -25.49 -19.62 -4.14
CA LYS A 144 -25.82 -19.60 -2.70
C LYS A 144 -25.37 -18.31 -2.03
N LEU A 145 -24.16 -17.83 -2.36
CA LEU A 145 -23.66 -16.53 -1.90
C LEU A 145 -24.53 -15.39 -2.40
N HIS A 146 -24.90 -15.41 -3.68
CA HIS A 146 -25.82 -14.44 -4.25
C HIS A 146 -27.19 -14.46 -3.57
N LYS A 147 -27.73 -15.65 -3.29
CA LYS A 147 -28.99 -15.82 -2.56
C LYS A 147 -28.88 -15.29 -1.13
N LEU A 148 -27.78 -15.54 -0.41
CA LEU A 148 -27.54 -14.97 0.93
C LEU A 148 -27.42 -13.45 0.88
N PHE A 149 -26.76 -12.89 -0.14
CA PHE A 149 -26.64 -11.44 -0.33
C PHE A 149 -27.98 -10.79 -0.64
N LEU A 150 -28.81 -11.42 -1.47
CA LEU A 150 -30.18 -10.99 -1.73
C LEU A 150 -31.03 -11.11 -0.46
N MET A 151 -30.93 -12.20 0.30
CA MET A 151 -31.71 -12.38 1.53
C MET A 151 -31.29 -11.45 2.67
N ALA A 152 -30.00 -11.08 2.78
CA ALA A 152 -29.54 -10.09 3.74
C ALA A 152 -30.03 -8.66 3.43
N ASN A 153 -30.50 -8.41 2.20
CA ASN A 153 -31.05 -7.14 1.76
C ASN A 153 -32.57 -7.21 1.49
N TRP A 154 -33.21 -8.36 1.73
CA TRP A 154 -34.61 -8.60 1.37
C TRP A 154 -35.41 -9.04 2.60
N GLU A 155 -35.77 -8.08 3.44
CA GLU A 155 -36.94 -8.19 4.32
C GLU A 155 -38.19 -7.81 3.52
N ILE A 156 -38.64 -8.64 2.57
CA ILE A 156 -40.03 -8.61 2.10
C ILE A 156 -40.54 -10.04 2.01
N GLU A 157 -41.46 -10.37 2.91
CA GLU A 157 -42.10 -11.68 3.04
C GLU A 157 -43.05 -12.00 1.86
N GLN A 158 -43.03 -13.28 1.48
CA GLN A 158 -44.10 -14.14 0.93
C GLN A 158 -43.70 -14.86 -0.39
N PRO A 159 -43.74 -16.21 -0.44
CA PRO A 159 -43.50 -16.98 -1.65
C PRO A 159 -44.80 -17.16 -2.45
N VAL A 160 -44.79 -16.85 -3.75
CA VAL A 160 -45.84 -17.26 -4.69
C VAL A 160 -45.18 -17.87 -5.92
N ASP A 161 -45.58 -19.08 -6.27
CA ASP A 161 -45.23 -19.77 -7.52
C ASP A 161 -45.81 -18.99 -8.71
N VAL A 162 -44.96 -18.46 -9.59
CA VAL A 162 -45.41 -17.74 -10.80
C VAL A 162 -44.56 -18.13 -12.01
N GLN A 163 -45.24 -18.64 -13.04
CA GLN A 163 -44.73 -18.67 -14.41
C GLN A 163 -44.55 -17.23 -14.91
N LEU A 164 -43.31 -16.85 -15.22
CA LEU A 164 -42.90 -15.50 -15.60
C LEU A 164 -43.35 -15.13 -17.02
N ASN A 165 -44.58 -14.66 -17.14
CA ASN A 165 -44.96 -13.77 -18.25
C ASN A 165 -44.67 -12.34 -17.82
N PHE A 166 -43.54 -11.80 -18.29
CA PHE A 166 -43.06 -10.47 -17.89
C PHE A 166 -43.73 -9.39 -18.75
N THR A 167 -44.81 -8.81 -18.24
CA THR A 167 -45.37 -7.56 -18.76
C THR A 167 -44.73 -6.41 -17.99
N ALA A 168 -43.80 -5.70 -18.63
CA ALA A 168 -43.03 -4.64 -17.97
C ALA A 168 -43.96 -3.49 -17.50
N VAL A 169 -44.06 -3.29 -16.18
CA VAL A 169 -44.75 -2.16 -15.58
C VAL A 169 -43.81 -0.96 -15.56
N ALA A 170 -44.20 0.15 -16.17
CA ALA A 170 -43.34 1.32 -16.40
C ALA A 170 -42.70 1.89 -15.12
N GLU A 171 -43.33 1.71 -13.96
CA GLU A 171 -42.80 2.17 -12.67
C GLU A 171 -41.70 1.26 -12.09
N SER A 172 -41.65 -0.02 -12.48
CA SER A 172 -40.63 -0.99 -12.04
C SER A 172 -39.28 -0.82 -12.76
N LEU A 173 -39.28 -0.21 -13.96
CA LEU A 173 -38.06 0.11 -14.71
C LEU A 173 -37.13 1.07 -13.97
N LYS A 174 -37.67 1.88 -13.05
CA LYS A 174 -36.90 2.81 -12.22
C LYS A 174 -35.92 2.08 -11.28
N TYR A 175 -36.25 0.85 -10.87
CA TYR A 175 -35.41 0.00 -10.01
C TYR A 175 -34.69 -1.11 -10.79
N GLY A 176 -35.27 -1.59 -11.91
CA GLY A 176 -34.66 -2.62 -12.76
C GLY A 176 -33.33 -2.19 -13.39
N LEU A 177 -33.17 -0.91 -13.74
CA LEU A 177 -31.89 -0.37 -14.20
C LEU A 177 -30.79 -0.43 -13.14
N GLY A 178 -31.15 -0.29 -11.86
CA GLY A 178 -30.21 -0.35 -10.75
C GLY A 178 -29.62 -1.75 -10.58
N LEU A 179 -30.46 -2.78 -10.71
CA LEU A 179 -30.02 -4.18 -10.62
C LEU A 179 -29.14 -4.56 -11.83
N LEU A 180 -29.52 -4.14 -13.03
CA LEU A 180 -28.69 -4.31 -14.23
C LEU A 180 -27.33 -3.61 -14.08
N HIS A 181 -27.31 -2.38 -13.55
CA HIS A 181 -26.07 -1.67 -13.27
C HIS A 181 -25.21 -2.38 -12.21
N ALA A 182 -25.83 -2.97 -11.19
CA ALA A 182 -25.12 -3.73 -10.17
C ALA A 182 -24.49 -5.00 -10.78
N GLU A 183 -25.23 -5.72 -11.63
CA GLU A 183 -24.68 -6.88 -12.35
C GLU A 183 -23.53 -6.48 -13.28
N ILE A 184 -23.70 -5.45 -14.10
CA ILE A 184 -22.65 -4.95 -15.00
C ILE A 184 -21.39 -4.57 -14.20
N ASN A 185 -21.55 -3.83 -13.09
CA ASN A 185 -20.43 -3.48 -12.21
C ASN A 185 -19.77 -4.71 -11.57
N THR A 186 -20.54 -5.75 -11.27
CA THR A 186 -20.02 -7.01 -10.72
C THR A 186 -19.17 -7.73 -11.77
N PHE A 187 -19.65 -7.79 -13.02
CA PHE A 187 -18.90 -8.35 -14.14
C PHE A 187 -17.61 -7.57 -14.42
N ASP A 188 -17.65 -6.23 -14.42
CA ASP A 188 -16.46 -5.40 -14.61
C ASP A 188 -15.41 -5.61 -13.51
N ASN A 189 -15.85 -5.78 -12.26
CA ASN A 189 -14.96 -6.10 -11.16
C ASN A 189 -14.34 -7.49 -11.30
N LEU A 190 -15.11 -8.50 -11.72
CA LEU A 190 -14.59 -9.84 -11.98
C LEU A 190 -13.58 -9.85 -13.13
N LEU A 191 -13.85 -9.12 -14.21
CA LEU A 191 -12.91 -8.95 -15.32
C LEU A 191 -11.63 -8.23 -14.86
N ASN A 192 -11.75 -7.17 -14.07
CA ASN A 192 -10.58 -6.47 -13.54
C ASN A 192 -9.71 -7.38 -12.66
N ILE A 193 -10.32 -8.26 -11.87
CA ILE A 193 -9.60 -9.25 -11.07
C ILE A 193 -8.88 -10.26 -11.98
N SER A 194 -9.56 -10.82 -12.98
CA SER A 194 -8.99 -11.83 -13.88
C SER A 194 -7.81 -11.27 -14.68
N TYR A 195 -7.95 -10.07 -15.26
CA TYR A 195 -6.88 -9.41 -16.00
C TYR A 195 -5.67 -9.09 -15.10
N ARG A 196 -5.92 -8.65 -13.86
CA ARG A 196 -4.84 -8.34 -12.92
C ARG A 196 -4.08 -9.60 -12.46
N MET A 197 -4.75 -10.74 -12.38
CA MET A 197 -4.09 -12.03 -12.10
C MET A 197 -3.20 -12.49 -13.25
N LEU A 198 -3.65 -12.35 -14.50
CA LEU A 198 -2.85 -12.66 -15.69
C LEU A 198 -1.59 -11.78 -15.78
N LEU A 199 -1.74 -10.46 -15.59
CA LEU A 199 -0.62 -9.52 -15.58
C LEU A 199 0.42 -9.84 -14.49
N LYS A 200 -0.03 -10.14 -13.27
CA LYS A 200 0.90 -10.53 -12.18
C LYS A 200 1.67 -11.81 -12.49
N THR A 201 1.01 -12.79 -13.10
CA THR A 201 1.62 -14.06 -13.49
C THR A 201 2.68 -13.84 -14.58
N ALA A 202 2.38 -13.00 -15.57
CA ALA A 202 3.34 -12.62 -16.62
C ALA A 202 4.59 -11.93 -16.04
N ILE A 203 4.41 -10.98 -15.13
CA ILE A 203 5.52 -10.25 -14.47
C ILE A 203 6.34 -11.18 -13.57
N SER A 204 5.70 -12.11 -12.85
CA SER A 204 6.41 -13.11 -12.03
C SER A 204 7.29 -14.01 -12.90
N ASN A 205 6.76 -14.45 -14.04
CA ASN A 205 7.49 -15.31 -14.97
C ASN A 205 8.67 -14.59 -15.64
N SER A 206 8.53 -13.31 -16.00
CA SER A 206 9.67 -12.53 -16.53
C SER A 206 10.77 -12.36 -15.48
N LYS A 207 10.42 -12.07 -14.22
CA LYS A 207 11.40 -11.95 -13.13
C LYS A 207 12.16 -13.27 -12.90
N LYS A 208 11.48 -14.41 -12.92
CA LYS A 208 12.12 -15.74 -12.79
C LYS A 208 13.11 -16.02 -13.93
N ARG A 209 12.74 -15.68 -15.17
CA ARG A 209 13.65 -15.82 -16.33
C ARG A 209 14.90 -14.97 -16.16
N ASN A 210 14.75 -13.69 -15.82
CA ASN A 210 15.88 -12.79 -15.61
C ASN A 210 16.81 -13.25 -14.48
N MET A 211 16.24 -13.76 -13.38
CA MET A 211 17.02 -14.29 -12.26
C MET A 211 17.82 -15.55 -12.66
N THR A 212 17.23 -16.42 -13.47
CA THR A 212 17.89 -17.63 -13.97
C THR A 212 19.01 -17.28 -14.97
N GLU A 213 18.77 -16.30 -15.84
CA GLU A 213 19.78 -15.79 -16.77
C GLU A 213 20.95 -15.12 -16.05
N HIS A 214 20.67 -14.28 -15.05
CA HIS A 214 21.72 -13.67 -14.23
C HIS A 214 22.52 -14.75 -13.49
N SER A 215 21.87 -15.75 -12.90
CA SER A 215 22.56 -16.87 -12.24
C SER A 215 23.47 -17.64 -13.21
N ARG A 216 23.02 -17.87 -14.45
CA ARG A 216 23.83 -18.50 -15.50
C ARG A 216 25.01 -17.62 -15.92
N GLN A 217 24.82 -16.31 -16.05
CA GLN A 217 25.90 -15.37 -16.39
C GLN A 217 26.96 -15.34 -15.30
N THR A 218 26.56 -15.23 -14.03
CA THR A 218 27.48 -15.27 -12.89
C THR A 218 28.25 -16.59 -12.83
N SER A 219 27.58 -17.72 -13.08
CA SER A 219 28.25 -19.03 -13.11
C SER A 219 29.25 -19.17 -14.25
N ARG A 220 28.93 -18.64 -15.45
CA ARG A 220 29.87 -18.63 -16.59
C ARG A 220 31.09 -17.76 -16.28
N LEU A 221 30.88 -16.59 -15.70
CA LEU A 221 31.94 -15.65 -15.36
C LEU A 221 32.86 -16.25 -14.30
N ALA A 222 32.29 -16.83 -13.23
CA ALA A 222 33.05 -17.56 -12.22
C ALA A 222 33.86 -18.73 -12.81
N ARG A 223 33.29 -19.47 -13.77
CA ARG A 223 34.00 -20.57 -14.44
C ARG A 223 35.15 -20.07 -15.31
N ILE A 224 34.97 -18.98 -16.04
CA ILE A 224 36.03 -18.36 -16.85
C ILE A 224 37.14 -17.84 -15.94
N THR A 225 36.80 -17.19 -14.83
CA THR A 225 37.77 -16.73 -13.83
C THR A 225 38.55 -17.89 -13.22
N ASP A 226 37.91 -19.00 -12.85
CA ASP A 226 38.61 -20.18 -12.32
C ASP A 226 39.55 -20.80 -13.36
N VAL A 227 39.11 -20.94 -14.62
CA VAL A 227 39.97 -21.43 -15.72
C VAL A 227 41.15 -20.49 -15.95
N PHE A 228 40.93 -19.17 -15.93
CA PHE A 228 41.97 -18.17 -16.07
C PHE A 228 42.98 -18.26 -14.92
N ASN A 229 42.52 -18.26 -13.67
CA ASN A 229 43.37 -18.36 -12.49
C ASN A 229 44.19 -19.66 -12.51
N ARG A 230 43.59 -20.80 -12.86
CA ARG A 230 44.34 -22.05 -13.04
C ARG A 230 45.35 -21.96 -14.17
N ALA A 231 45.00 -21.35 -15.30
CA ALA A 231 45.93 -21.17 -16.40
C ALA A 231 47.12 -20.29 -16.00
N VAL A 232 46.89 -19.21 -15.26
CA VAL A 232 47.95 -18.35 -14.69
C VAL A 232 48.84 -19.15 -13.73
N HIS A 233 48.26 -19.98 -12.86
CA HIS A 233 49.03 -20.77 -11.90
C HIS A 233 49.74 -21.99 -12.52
N MET A 234 49.23 -22.54 -13.62
CA MET A 234 49.77 -23.76 -14.24
C MET A 234 50.64 -23.50 -15.48
N SER A 235 50.54 -22.32 -16.09
CA SER A 235 51.17 -22.04 -17.38
C SER A 235 52.11 -20.84 -17.26
N ASP A 236 53.39 -21.14 -17.29
CA ASP A 236 54.51 -20.22 -17.49
C ASP A 236 54.87 -19.28 -16.31
N PRO A 237 56.03 -19.49 -15.65
CA PRO A 237 56.57 -18.59 -14.63
C PRO A 237 56.60 -17.11 -15.06
N LYS A 238 56.70 -16.81 -16.36
CA LYS A 238 56.65 -15.43 -16.87
C LYS A 238 55.28 -14.76 -16.72
N LEU A 239 54.17 -15.49 -16.87
CA LEU A 239 52.83 -14.92 -16.71
C LEU A 239 52.52 -14.66 -15.23
N SER A 240 53.01 -15.54 -14.34
CA SER A 240 52.93 -15.31 -12.90
C SER A 240 53.72 -14.06 -12.49
N LEU A 241 54.88 -13.81 -13.11
CA LEU A 241 55.70 -12.62 -12.83
C LEU A 241 55.03 -11.31 -13.25
N MET A 242 54.29 -11.29 -14.37
CA MET A 242 53.53 -10.10 -14.77
C MET A 242 52.36 -9.79 -13.82
N HIS A 243 51.74 -10.80 -13.20
CA HIS A 243 50.69 -10.56 -12.22
C HIS A 243 51.24 -9.87 -10.96
N PHE A 244 52.42 -10.28 -10.49
CA PHE A 244 53.06 -9.65 -9.33
C PHE A 244 53.51 -8.21 -9.60
N LEU A 245 54.01 -7.91 -10.81
CA LEU A 245 54.46 -6.56 -11.16
C LEU A 245 53.30 -5.55 -11.27
N ASN A 246 52.11 -6.00 -11.70
CA ASN A 246 50.93 -5.13 -11.76
C ASN A 246 50.25 -4.93 -10.40
N GLU A 247 50.48 -5.81 -9.43
CA GLU A 247 49.90 -5.69 -8.08
C GLU A 247 50.62 -4.61 -7.26
N GLU A 248 51.93 -4.40 -7.48
CA GLU A 248 52.70 -3.29 -6.88
C GLU A 248 52.25 -1.92 -7.39
N GLU A 249 51.96 -1.75 -8.70
CA GLU A 249 51.45 -0.47 -9.23
C GLU A 249 50.06 -0.09 -8.69
N TRP A 250 49.22 -1.07 -8.36
CA TRP A 250 47.86 -0.82 -7.84
C TRP A 250 47.81 -0.45 -6.36
N GLU A 251 48.82 -0.83 -5.56
CA GLU A 251 48.90 -0.41 -4.15
C GLU A 251 49.42 1.03 -4.03
N GLU A 252 50.31 1.49 -4.92
CA GLU A 252 50.76 2.89 -4.97
C GLU A 252 49.62 3.87 -5.34
N GLU A 253 48.63 3.46 -6.15
CA GLU A 253 47.47 4.32 -6.46
C GLU A 253 46.47 4.45 -5.29
N LYS A 254 46.37 3.45 -4.41
CA LYS A 254 45.50 3.53 -3.22
C LYS A 254 46.06 4.42 -2.13
N GLU A 255 47.38 4.46 -1.98
CA GLU A 255 48.03 5.33 -1.01
C GLU A 255 47.94 6.81 -1.42
N ASN A 256 47.77 7.11 -2.70
CA ASN A 256 47.59 8.47 -3.21
C ASN A 256 46.13 8.99 -3.19
N THR A 257 45.15 8.16 -2.80
CA THR A 257 43.72 8.55 -2.77
C THR A 257 43.12 8.62 -1.37
N SER A 258 43.89 8.38 -0.30
CA SER A 258 43.39 8.35 1.08
C SER A 258 43.27 9.71 1.79
N ASP A 259 43.73 10.81 1.18
CA ASP A 259 43.93 12.07 1.91
C ASP A 259 42.84 13.13 1.68
N ASP A 260 41.80 12.85 0.87
CA ASP A 260 40.74 13.82 0.54
C ASP A 260 39.36 13.51 1.18
N ASP A 261 39.31 12.73 2.26
CA ASP A 261 38.11 12.57 3.11
C ASP A 261 38.00 13.67 4.19
N SER A 262 38.49 14.88 3.88
CA SER A 262 38.25 16.04 4.74
C SER A 262 36.81 16.53 4.61
N ASN A 263 36.04 16.22 5.66
CA ASN A 263 35.08 17.16 6.24
C ASN A 263 33.75 17.37 5.49
N MET A 264 32.94 16.32 5.34
CA MET A 264 31.48 16.46 5.26
C MET A 264 30.87 16.39 6.66
N THR A 265 31.02 17.47 7.44
CA THR A 265 30.21 17.70 8.63
C THR A 265 28.76 17.88 8.20
N TYR A 266 27.94 16.87 8.43
CA TYR A 266 26.48 16.98 8.31
C TYR A 266 25.97 17.88 9.44
N ASP A 267 25.70 19.13 9.07
CA ASP A 267 25.01 20.09 9.91
C ASP A 267 23.58 19.58 10.17
N ASN A 268 23.38 18.97 11.34
CA ASN A 268 22.10 18.43 11.82
C ASN A 268 21.31 19.49 12.59
N SER A 269 21.30 20.74 12.11
CA SER A 269 20.52 21.82 12.69
C SER A 269 19.11 21.86 12.08
N ASP A 270 18.28 20.84 12.32
CA ASP A 270 16.85 20.90 11.95
C ASP A 270 15.98 19.93 12.80
N LYS A 271 16.25 19.89 14.11
CA LYS A 271 15.34 19.28 15.09
C LYS A 271 15.37 20.04 16.41
N GLU A 272 14.72 21.19 16.47
CA GLU A 272 14.05 21.67 17.68
C GLU A 272 13.27 22.94 17.39
N SER A 273 11.97 22.81 17.12
CA SER A 273 10.96 23.78 17.58
C SER A 273 9.55 23.22 17.31
N ILE A 274 9.15 22.21 18.09
CA ILE A 274 7.75 22.04 18.51
C ILE A 274 7.76 21.53 19.96
N MET A 275 7.98 22.46 20.88
CA MET A 275 7.23 22.59 22.13
C MET A 275 7.32 24.03 22.61
#